data_AF-A0A091H9Q7-F1
#
_entry.id   AF-A0A091H9Q7-F1
#
_cell.length_a   1.000
_cell.length_b   1.000
_cell.length_c   1.000
_cell.angle_alpha   90.00
_cell.angle_beta   90.00
_cell.angle_gamma   90.00
#
_symmetry.space_group_name_H-M   'P 1'
#
loop_
_entity.id
_entity.type
_entity.pdbx_description
1 polymer ?
#
loop_
_entity_poly.entity_id
_entity_poly.type
_entity_poly.pdbx_seq_one_letter_code
_entity_poly.pdbx_strand_id
1 'polypeptide(L)'
;RVECIICYSSYDLSGRLPRRLYCGHTFCQACLKRLDSVANEQRWIPCPQCRQNTPTPRGGVAMLDLDLATFLTVKADKDHPRVLNRSQPNSTTKGSCKEKVVTQQPSGLCQDVVPPALFPRRGCCQPCLCC
;
A
#
# COMPACT_ATOMS: atom_id res chain seq x y z
N ARG A 1 -5.50 1.94 -14.71
CA ARG A 1 -6.16 0.78 -14.05
C ARG A 1 -5.04 -0.05 -13.45
N VAL A 2 -5.14 -0.46 -12.19
CA VAL A 2 -4.06 -1.21 -11.52
C VAL A 2 -4.18 -2.69 -11.83
N GLU A 3 -3.08 -3.31 -12.28
CA GLU A 3 -3.06 -4.70 -12.76
C GLU A 3 -1.83 -5.48 -12.26
N CYS A 4 -1.95 -6.80 -12.22
CA CYS A 4 -0.89 -7.69 -11.79
C CYS A 4 0.07 -7.99 -12.96
N ILE A 5 1.37 -7.80 -12.77
CA ILE A 5 2.36 -8.01 -13.85
C ILE A 5 2.58 -9.48 -14.23
N ILE A 6 2.08 -10.44 -13.43
CA ILE A 6 2.21 -11.89 -13.72
C ILE A 6 1.11 -12.35 -14.68
N CYS A 7 -0.13 -11.92 -14.44
CA CYS A 7 -1.30 -12.41 -15.18
C CYS A 7 -2.01 -11.34 -16.01
N TYR A 8 -1.51 -10.10 -15.97
CA TYR A 8 -2.05 -8.93 -16.67
C TYR A 8 -3.56 -8.72 -16.46
N SER A 9 -4.07 -9.22 -15.33
CA SER A 9 -5.45 -9.07 -14.93
C SER A 9 -5.56 -7.91 -13.94
N SER A 10 -6.64 -7.14 -14.02
CA SER A 10 -6.96 -6.12 -13.04
C SER A 10 -7.10 -6.72 -11.64
N TYR A 11 -6.66 -5.98 -10.63
CA TYR A 11 -6.95 -6.32 -9.25
C TYR A 11 -8.46 -6.25 -8.98
N ASP A 12 -8.94 -7.09 -8.07
CA ASP A 12 -10.33 -7.14 -7.62
C ASP A 12 -10.39 -7.36 -6.11
N LEU A 13 -11.60 -7.23 -5.53
CA LEU A 13 -11.82 -7.32 -4.08
C LEU A 13 -12.06 -8.74 -3.57
N SER A 14 -11.91 -9.75 -4.43
CA SER A 14 -12.22 -11.14 -4.10
C SER A 14 -10.99 -12.03 -4.26
N GLY A 15 -10.68 -12.43 -5.49
CA GLY A 15 -9.64 -13.41 -5.80
C GLY A 15 -8.27 -12.79 -6.11
N ARG A 16 -8.26 -11.54 -6.57
CA ARG A 16 -7.07 -10.81 -7.03
C ARG A 16 -6.83 -9.56 -6.20
N LEU A 17 -6.86 -9.70 -4.88
CA LEU A 17 -6.39 -8.65 -3.97
C LEU A 17 -4.90 -8.37 -4.20
N PRO A 18 -4.45 -7.10 -4.17
CA PRO A 18 -3.05 -6.72 -4.32
C PRO A 18 -2.29 -7.02 -3.02
N ARG A 19 -1.54 -8.13 -2.99
CA ARG A 19 -0.75 -8.58 -1.83
C ARG A 19 0.71 -8.16 -2.01
N ARG A 20 1.31 -7.65 -0.93
CA ARG A 20 2.69 -7.18 -0.90
C ARG A 20 3.60 -8.26 -0.30
N LEU A 21 4.70 -8.54 -0.99
CA LEU A 21 5.78 -9.41 -0.50
C LEU A 21 6.70 -8.64 0.45
N TYR A 22 7.57 -9.33 1.18
CA TYR A 22 8.51 -8.72 2.15
C TYR A 22 9.43 -7.67 1.50
N CYS A 23 9.80 -7.88 0.24
CA CYS A 23 10.59 -6.94 -0.55
C CYS A 23 9.83 -5.68 -1.01
N GLY A 24 8.54 -5.55 -0.71
CA GLY A 24 7.72 -4.40 -1.09
C GLY A 24 7.00 -4.51 -2.44
N HIS A 25 7.32 -5.51 -3.27
CA HIS A 25 6.64 -5.72 -4.55
C HIS A 25 5.22 -6.30 -4.37
N THR A 26 4.30 -5.87 -5.21
CA THR A 26 2.87 -6.20 -5.15
C THR A 26 2.44 -7.09 -6.30
N PHE A 27 1.70 -8.16 -6.00
CA PHE A 27 1.12 -9.07 -6.98
C PHE A 27 -0.28 -9.51 -6.55
N CYS A 28 -1.08 -10.05 -7.47
CA CYS A 28 -2.41 -10.49 -7.09
C CYS A 28 -2.36 -11.79 -6.26
N GLN A 29 -3.26 -11.91 -5.28
CA GLN A 29 -3.37 -13.08 -4.40
C GLN A 29 -3.42 -14.41 -5.17
N ALA A 30 -4.17 -14.45 -6.28
CA ALA A 30 -4.27 -15.66 -7.12
C ALA A 30 -2.91 -16.09 -7.70
N CYS A 31 -2.07 -15.16 -8.13
CA CYS A 31 -0.74 -15.46 -8.64
C CYS A 31 0.22 -15.88 -7.53
N LEU A 32 0.21 -15.19 -6.39
CA LEU A 32 1.05 -15.56 -5.25
C LEU A 32 0.72 -16.97 -4.73
N LYS A 33 -0.56 -17.39 -4.74
CA LYS A 33 -0.95 -18.78 -4.42
C LYS A 33 -0.32 -19.83 -5.33
N ARG A 34 -0.03 -19.49 -6.59
CA ARG A 34 0.64 -20.40 -7.53
C ARG A 34 2.16 -20.42 -7.35
N LEU A 35 2.72 -19.37 -6.77
CA LEU A 35 4.16 -19.26 -6.49
C LEU A 35 4.55 -19.80 -5.09
N ASP A 36 3.57 -20.02 -4.22
CA ASP A 36 3.78 -20.57 -2.88
C ASP A 36 4.33 -22.00 -2.95
N SER A 37 5.59 -22.15 -2.55
CA SER A 37 6.40 -23.36 -2.72
C SER A 37 6.88 -23.90 -1.38
N VAL A 38 7.12 -25.21 -1.27
CA VAL A 38 7.73 -25.82 -0.09
C VAL A 38 9.23 -25.98 -0.32
N ALA A 39 10.03 -25.52 0.63
CA ALA A 39 11.46 -25.82 0.71
C ALA A 39 11.84 -26.02 2.17
N ASN A 40 12.55 -27.12 2.47
CA ASN A 40 12.99 -27.47 3.83
C ASN A 40 11.84 -27.44 4.85
N GLU A 41 10.73 -28.12 4.51
CA GLU A 41 9.51 -28.22 5.33
C GLU A 41 8.79 -26.88 5.61
N GLN A 42 9.28 -25.77 5.04
CA GLN A 42 8.74 -24.42 5.20
C GLN A 42 8.20 -23.89 3.87
N ARG A 43 7.16 -23.06 3.94
CA ARG A 43 6.54 -22.42 2.77
C ARG A 43 7.16 -21.05 2.46
N TRP A 44 7.45 -20.81 1.18
CA TRP A 44 8.09 -19.60 0.68
C TRP A 44 7.50 -19.15 -0.65
N ILE A 45 7.47 -17.84 -0.85
CA ILE A 45 7.04 -17.22 -2.10
C ILE A 45 8.22 -16.40 -2.66
N PRO A 46 8.85 -16.84 -3.76
CA PRO A 46 9.90 -16.05 -4.41
C PRO A 46 9.28 -14.87 -5.16
N CYS A 47 9.87 -13.68 -5.01
CA CYS A 47 9.44 -12.50 -5.76
C CYS A 47 9.84 -12.61 -7.25
N PRO A 48 8.88 -12.49 -8.20
CA PRO A 48 9.21 -12.50 -9.64
C PRO A 48 10.09 -11.34 -10.11
N GLN A 49 10.13 -10.22 -9.40
CA GLN A 49 10.93 -9.05 -9.78
C GLN A 49 12.36 -9.09 -9.23
N CYS A 50 12.53 -9.39 -7.94
CA CYS A 50 13.82 -9.28 -7.27
C CYS A 50 14.35 -10.58 -6.67
N ARG A 51 13.63 -11.70 -6.85
CA ARG A 51 14.00 -13.04 -6.37
C ARG A 51 14.16 -13.19 -4.85
N GLN A 52 13.84 -12.16 -4.08
CA GLN A 52 13.78 -12.24 -2.61
C GLN A 52 12.64 -13.15 -2.17
N ASN A 53 12.91 -14.00 -1.19
CA ASN A 53 11.93 -14.94 -0.65
C ASN A 53 11.12 -14.29 0.47
N THR A 54 9.80 -14.47 0.42
CA THR A 54 8.89 -14.12 1.51
C THR A 54 8.41 -15.40 2.19
N PRO A 55 8.63 -15.58 3.51
CA PRO A 55 8.04 -16.69 4.24
C PRO A 55 6.52 -16.62 4.15
N THR A 56 5.86 -17.73 3.81
CA THR A 56 4.40 -17.77 3.77
C THR A 56 3.85 -17.85 5.21
N PRO A 57 2.94 -16.94 5.62
CA PRO A 57 2.33 -17.01 6.96
C PRO A 57 1.50 -18.29 7.16
N ARG A 58 1.19 -18.66 8.41
CA ARG A 58 0.39 -19.87 8.73
C ARG A 58 -1.00 -19.89 8.06
N GLY A 59 -1.61 -18.73 7.82
CA GLY A 59 -2.88 -18.60 7.07
C GLY A 59 -2.71 -18.50 5.55
N GLY A 60 -1.52 -18.82 5.03
CA GLY A 60 -1.20 -18.78 3.62
C GLY A 60 -1.06 -17.36 3.06
N VAL A 61 -1.08 -17.27 1.74
CA VAL A 61 -0.97 -16.01 0.96
C VAL A 61 -2.02 -14.96 1.37
N ALA A 62 -3.19 -15.40 1.85
CA ALA A 62 -4.26 -14.50 2.27
C ALA A 62 -3.94 -13.70 3.55
N MET A 63 -2.87 -14.04 4.25
CA MET A 63 -2.37 -13.34 5.44
C MET A 63 -1.19 -12.41 5.14
N LEU A 64 -0.73 -12.31 3.88
CA LEU A 64 0.24 -11.29 3.49
C LEU A 64 -0.41 -9.91 3.52
N ASP A 65 0.37 -8.87 3.77
CA ASP A 65 -0.09 -7.48 3.73
C ASP A 65 -0.76 -7.16 2.40
N LEU A 66 -1.82 -6.35 2.45
CA LEU A 66 -2.32 -5.71 1.24
C LEU A 66 -1.44 -4.48 0.93
N ASP A 67 -1.23 -4.25 -0.35
CA ASP A 67 -0.89 -2.91 -0.81
C ASP A 67 -2.14 -2.03 -0.68
N LEU A 68 -2.21 -1.29 0.43
CA LEU A 68 -3.38 -0.50 0.79
C LEU A 68 -3.70 0.59 -0.24
N ALA A 69 -2.69 1.22 -0.84
CA ALA A 69 -2.89 2.26 -1.84
C ALA A 69 -3.59 1.68 -3.09
N THR A 70 -3.08 0.55 -3.58
CA THR A 70 -3.66 -0.18 -4.71
C THR A 70 -5.06 -0.70 -4.37
N PHE A 71 -5.25 -1.26 -3.18
CA PHE A 71 -6.55 -1.76 -2.72
C PHE A 71 -7.62 -0.66 -2.65
N LEU A 72 -7.28 0.51 -2.08
CA LEU A 72 -8.21 1.63 -1.98
C LEU A 72 -8.60 2.19 -3.36
N THR A 73 -7.66 2.18 -4.31
CA THR A 73 -7.96 2.55 -5.70
C THR A 73 -8.97 1.58 -6.33
N VAL A 74 -8.79 0.27 -6.15
CA VAL A 74 -9.74 -0.75 -6.62
C VAL A 74 -11.11 -0.60 -5.95
N LYS A 75 -11.15 -0.27 -4.66
CA LYS A 75 -12.39 -0.03 -3.92
C LYS A 75 -13.15 1.18 -4.47
N ALA A 76 -12.47 2.30 -4.68
CA ALA A 76 -13.09 3.53 -5.20
C ALA A 76 -13.71 3.33 -6.58
N ASP A 77 -13.05 2.60 -7.47
CA ASP A 77 -13.54 2.27 -8.81
C ASP A 77 -14.82 1.40 -8.80
N LYS A 78 -14.98 0.50 -7.81
CA LYS A 78 -16.17 -0.37 -7.68
C LYS A 78 -17.38 0.34 -7.09
N ASP A 79 -17.14 1.38 -6.29
CA ASP A 79 -18.22 2.13 -5.64
C ASP A 79 -18.76 3.23 -6.56
N HIS A 80 -18.03 3.58 -7.63
CA HIS A 80 -18.48 4.43 -8.72
C HIS A 80 -18.51 3.64 -10.04
N PRO A 81 -19.53 2.80 -10.30
CA PRO A 81 -19.73 2.27 -11.65
C PRO A 81 -19.89 3.47 -12.58
N ARG A 82 -18.87 3.72 -13.42
CA ARG A 82 -18.91 4.81 -14.39
C ARG A 82 -20.16 4.60 -15.24
N VAL A 83 -21.13 5.48 -15.11
CA VAL A 83 -22.26 5.61 -16.03
C VAL A 83 -21.66 6.06 -17.36
N LEU A 84 -21.24 5.10 -18.19
CA LEU A 84 -20.79 5.38 -19.54
C LEU A 84 -22.04 5.47 -20.44
N ASN A 85 -22.64 6.66 -20.44
CA ASN A 85 -23.05 7.43 -21.64
C ASN A 85 -24.14 8.44 -21.29
N ARG A 86 -23.75 9.69 -21.07
CA ARG A 86 -24.59 10.81 -21.48
C ARG A 86 -23.71 11.78 -22.26
N SER A 87 -24.07 11.94 -23.53
CA SER A 87 -23.50 12.84 -24.52
C SER A 87 -23.27 14.22 -23.90
N GLN A 88 -22.07 14.77 -24.09
CA GLN A 88 -21.76 16.18 -23.90
C GLN A 88 -22.63 17.04 -24.84
N PRO A 89 -23.33 18.07 -24.34
CA PRO A 89 -23.52 19.31 -25.06
C PRO A 89 -22.59 20.38 -24.48
N ASN A 90 -21.77 20.96 -25.34
CA ASN A 90 -21.06 22.21 -25.10
C ASN A 90 -22.05 23.30 -24.67
N SER A 91 -21.78 24.01 -23.58
CA SER A 91 -22.15 25.43 -23.46
C SER A 91 -21.35 26.13 -22.37
N THR A 92 -20.55 27.08 -22.84
CA THR A 92 -19.97 28.20 -22.11
C THR A 92 -20.99 28.91 -21.21
N THR A 93 -20.66 29.16 -19.95
CA THR A 93 -21.01 30.45 -19.31
C THR A 93 -20.11 30.76 -18.13
N LYS A 94 -19.64 32.01 -18.16
CA LYS A 94 -18.80 32.73 -17.20
C LYS A 94 -19.54 32.86 -15.85
N GLY A 95 -18.86 32.59 -14.75
CA GLY A 95 -19.41 32.79 -13.39
C GLY A 95 -18.30 32.86 -12.35
N SER A 96 -17.77 34.06 -12.16
CA SER A 96 -16.80 34.38 -11.11
C SER A 96 -17.51 34.37 -9.75
N CYS A 97 -17.22 33.37 -8.91
CA CYS A 97 -17.41 33.48 -7.47
C CYS A 97 -16.04 33.35 -6.79
N LYS A 98 -15.60 34.44 -6.15
CA LYS A 98 -14.41 34.49 -5.28
C LYS A 98 -14.62 33.50 -4.14
N GLU A 99 -14.01 32.32 -4.23
CA GLU A 99 -13.82 31.46 -3.06
C GLU A 99 -12.56 31.92 -2.33
N LYS A 100 -12.73 32.41 -1.11
CA LYS A 100 -11.61 32.76 -0.24
C LYS A 100 -10.97 31.47 0.24
N VAL A 101 -9.69 31.32 -0.02
CA VAL A 101 -8.81 30.36 0.66
C VAL A 101 -8.91 30.60 2.17
N VAL A 102 -9.61 29.71 2.88
CA VAL A 102 -9.63 29.67 4.35
C VAL A 102 -8.55 28.69 4.78
N THR A 103 -7.33 29.20 4.96
CA THR A 103 -6.28 28.51 5.70
C THR A 103 -6.48 28.83 7.18
N GLN A 104 -7.34 28.09 7.88
CA GLN A 104 -7.44 28.23 9.33
C GLN A 104 -7.51 26.86 9.99
N GLN A 105 -6.46 26.51 10.75
CA GLN A 105 -6.51 25.41 11.70
C GLN A 105 -7.27 25.86 12.94
N PRO A 106 -8.15 25.02 13.51
CA PRO A 106 -8.80 25.32 14.78
C PRO A 106 -7.78 25.31 15.92
N SER A 107 -7.75 26.41 16.69
CA SER A 107 -6.97 26.52 17.93
C SER A 107 -7.69 25.74 19.03
N GLY A 108 -7.10 24.63 19.51
CA GLY A 108 -7.72 23.83 20.57
C GLY A 108 -6.82 22.77 21.20
N LEU A 109 -6.00 23.21 22.16
CA LEU A 109 -5.68 22.58 23.45
C LEU A 109 -5.65 21.03 23.55
N CYS A 110 -4.45 20.44 23.48
CA CYS A 110 -4.08 19.26 24.26
C CYS A 110 -2.77 19.59 24.97
N GLN A 111 -2.85 19.96 26.24
CA GLN A 111 -1.70 20.03 27.13
C GLN A 111 -1.59 18.69 27.84
N ASP A 112 -0.83 17.77 27.26
CA ASP A 112 -0.30 16.65 28.03
C ASP A 112 1.21 16.84 28.14
N VAL A 113 1.65 17.17 29.35
CA VAL A 113 3.06 17.27 29.72
C VAL A 113 3.64 15.85 29.63
N VAL A 114 4.30 15.55 28.52
CA VAL A 114 5.05 14.30 28.35
C VAL A 114 6.32 14.39 29.21
N PRO A 115 6.56 13.47 30.16
CA PRO A 115 7.84 13.39 30.85
C PRO A 115 8.95 13.08 29.84
N PRO A 116 10.15 13.68 29.96
CA PRO A 116 11.23 13.41 29.02
C PRO A 116 11.60 11.92 29.06
N ALA A 117 11.58 11.28 27.88
CA ALA A 117 12.09 9.94 27.72
C ALA A 117 13.59 9.92 28.08
N LEU A 118 13.94 9.16 29.12
CA LEU A 118 15.33 8.84 29.45
C LEU A 118 15.85 7.87 28.40
N PHE A 119 16.43 8.41 27.33
CA PHE A 119 17.20 7.61 26.38
C PHE A 119 18.49 7.12 27.06
N PRO A 120 18.79 5.81 27.04
CA PRO A 120 20.13 5.35 27.38
C PRO A 120 21.10 5.98 26.39
N ARG A 121 21.99 6.84 26.89
CA ARG A 121 23.14 7.35 26.15
C ARG A 121 24.01 6.15 25.81
N ARG A 122 23.82 5.54 24.63
CA ARG A 122 24.89 4.75 24.03
C ARG A 122 26.04 5.71 23.80
N GLY A 123 27.06 5.55 24.65
CA GLY A 123 28.30 6.28 24.58
C GLY A 123 28.87 6.26 23.17
N CYS A 124 29.51 7.37 22.85
CA CYS A 124 30.13 7.71 21.59
C CYS A 124 30.96 6.58 20.97
N CYS A 125 30.93 6.57 19.64
CA CYS A 125 32.02 6.22 18.73
C CYS A 125 33.20 5.47 19.39
N GLN A 126 33.25 4.15 19.24
CA GLN A 126 34.55 3.47 19.35
C GLN A 126 35.46 4.05 18.24
N PRO A 127 36.70 4.44 18.56
CA PRO A 127 37.63 4.85 17.55
C PRO A 127 38.03 3.63 16.74
N CYS A 128 37.91 3.72 15.43
CA CYS A 128 38.64 2.87 14.52
C CYS A 128 40.14 3.01 14.85
N LEU A 129 40.75 1.95 15.38
CA LEU A 129 42.17 1.68 15.26
C LEU A 129 42.35 0.18 15.04
N CYS A 130 42.65 -0.15 13.78
CA CYS A 130 43.68 -1.08 13.35
C CYS A 130 44.18 -2.08 14.41
N CYS A 131 43.84 -3.37 14.23
CA CYS A 131 44.68 -4.56 14.38
C CYS A 131 43.85 -5.80 14.00
#